data_AF-A0A3L6R1V9-F1
#
_entry.id   AF-A0A3L6R1V9-F1
#
_cell.length_a   1.000
_cell.length_b   1.000
_cell.length_c   1.000
_cell.angle_alpha   90.00
_cell.angle_beta   90.00
_cell.angle_gamma   90.00
#
_symmetry.space_group_name_H-M   'P 1'
#
loop_
_entity.id
_entity.type
_entity.pdbx_description
1 polymer ?
#
loop_
_entity_poly.entity_id
_entity_poly.type
_entity_poly.pdbx_seq_one_letter_code
_entity_poly.pdbx_strand_id
1 'polypeptide(L)'
;MLLDMERNKRRKHGGSSTGRESIHRQRQEGHPRFMAEYFDPNPVYPPRLFRRRFRMSLGLFRRIAAAIENHDGYFRQKRNAAGDLGLSPYQKITAALRMITYGVPADFLDDCLAMAESTIIESLRHFVKAVIQFFGPEYLRAPNEHDTVRLLAMNKARGFSGMLGSIDCMHWRWKNCPTVWHGQFTGHAYHHP
;
A
#
# COMPACT_ATOMS: atom_id res chain seq x y z
N MET A 1 5.94 -19.87 0.31
CA MET A 1 7.40 -19.91 0.12
C MET A 1 8.12 -18.60 0.46
N LEU A 2 7.58 -17.39 0.19
CA LEU A 2 8.27 -16.12 0.58
C LEU A 2 8.13 -15.71 2.07
N LEU A 3 7.18 -16.28 2.82
CA LEU A 3 6.92 -15.91 4.21
C LEU A 3 7.75 -16.70 5.25
N ASP A 4 8.46 -17.76 4.84
CA ASP A 4 9.17 -18.66 5.76
C ASP A 4 10.69 -18.48 5.82
N MET A 5 11.28 -17.59 4.99
CA MET A 5 12.74 -17.40 4.95
C MET A 5 13.29 -16.45 6.04
N GLU A 6 12.45 -15.76 6.81
CA GLU A 6 12.91 -14.76 7.82
C GLU A 6 12.72 -15.19 9.28
N ARG A 7 12.29 -16.42 9.55
CA ARG A 7 11.78 -16.78 10.88
C ARG A 7 12.81 -16.82 12.02
N ASN A 8 14.12 -16.65 11.79
CA ASN A 8 15.08 -16.75 12.91
C ASN A 8 16.47 -16.10 12.73
N LYS A 9 16.58 -14.87 12.21
CA LYS A 9 17.79 -14.06 12.42
C LYS A 9 17.46 -12.94 13.42
N ARG A 10 17.83 -13.14 14.69
CA ARG A 10 17.87 -12.04 15.67
C ARG A 10 18.70 -10.91 15.03
N ARG A 11 18.09 -9.75 14.81
CA ARG A 11 18.84 -8.56 14.38
C ARG A 11 19.92 -8.33 15.45
N LYS A 12 21.20 -8.34 15.05
CA LYS A 12 22.25 -7.77 15.88
C LYS A 12 21.91 -6.29 15.99
N HIS A 13 21.33 -5.87 17.11
CA HIS A 13 21.19 -4.46 17.43
C HIS A 13 22.60 -3.92 17.61
N GLY A 14 23.13 -3.25 16.58
CA GLY A 14 24.31 -2.42 16.73
C GLY A 14 23.94 -1.33 17.73
N GLY A 15 24.67 -1.26 18.84
CA GLY A 15 24.53 -0.16 19.78
C GLY A 15 24.87 1.18 19.13
N SER A 16 24.84 2.24 19.91
CA SER A 16 25.37 3.54 19.46
C SER A 16 26.82 3.36 19.03
N SER A 17 27.12 3.51 17.74
CA SER A 17 28.48 3.62 17.25
C SER A 17 28.97 5.03 17.54
N THR A 18 30.12 5.14 18.20
CA THR A 18 30.81 6.43 18.41
C THR A 18 30.98 7.14 17.07
N GLY A 19 30.60 8.42 17.00
CA GLY A 19 30.62 9.23 15.77
C GLY A 19 29.35 9.20 14.92
N ARG A 20 28.27 8.49 15.33
CA ARG A 20 27.00 8.54 14.61
C ARG A 20 26.25 9.85 14.88
N GLU A 21 26.11 10.68 13.86
CA GLU A 21 25.28 11.88 13.93
C GLU A 21 23.78 11.53 13.85
N SER A 22 23.00 12.13 14.75
CA SER A 22 21.55 11.99 14.78
C SER A 22 20.92 13.27 14.23
N ILE A 23 20.33 13.20 13.04
CA ILE A 23 19.63 14.33 12.43
C ILE A 23 18.24 14.47 13.06
N HIS A 24 17.99 15.62 13.69
CA HIS A 24 16.70 15.98 14.27
C HIS A 24 15.71 16.42 13.17
N ARG A 25 14.91 15.46 12.68
CA ARG A 25 13.97 15.64 11.56
C ARG A 25 12.64 16.31 11.93
N GLN A 26 12.57 17.05 13.05
CA GLN A 26 11.33 17.68 13.55
C GLN A 26 10.14 16.70 13.62
N ARG A 27 10.38 15.48 14.11
CA ARG A 27 9.39 14.39 14.11
C ARG A 27 8.06 14.76 14.77
N GLN A 28 8.12 15.62 15.80
CA GLN A 28 6.94 16.08 16.52
C GLN A 28 6.04 17.00 15.68
N GLU A 29 6.61 17.78 14.76
CA GLU A 29 5.85 18.65 13.85
C GLU A 29 5.41 17.91 12.58
N GLY A 30 6.17 16.88 12.18
CA GLY A 30 5.88 16.09 10.98
C GLY A 30 4.51 15.41 11.00
N HIS A 31 4.08 14.88 12.16
CA HIS A 31 2.76 14.23 12.25
C HIS A 31 1.59 15.22 12.14
N PRO A 32 1.49 16.28 12.97
CA PRO A 32 0.43 17.28 12.84
C PRO A 32 0.34 17.88 11.44
N ARG A 33 1.48 18.25 10.83
CA ARG A 33 1.51 18.78 9.45
C ARG A 33 0.92 17.78 8.46
N PHE A 34 1.33 16.51 8.55
CA PHE A 34 0.84 15.47 7.66
C PHE A 34 -0.66 15.19 7.82
N MET A 35 -1.18 15.25 9.04
CA MET A 35 -2.61 15.08 9.32
C MET A 35 -3.44 16.24 8.73
N ALA A 36 -2.99 17.48 8.95
CA ALA A 36 -3.61 18.68 8.40
C ALA A 36 -3.61 18.69 6.85
N GLU A 37 -2.62 18.07 6.22
CA GLU A 37 -2.56 17.99 4.76
C GLU A 37 -3.64 17.08 4.15
N TYR A 38 -4.00 15.96 4.81
CA TYR A 38 -4.77 14.89 4.15
C TYR A 38 -5.93 14.29 4.95
N PHE A 39 -5.87 14.30 6.28
CA PHE A 39 -6.70 13.43 7.11
C PHE A 39 -7.64 14.18 8.05
N ASP A 40 -7.34 15.44 8.35
CA ASP A 40 -8.17 16.30 9.19
C ASP A 40 -9.51 16.65 8.53
N PRO A 41 -10.50 17.16 9.30
CA PRO A 41 -11.82 17.51 8.76
C PRO A 41 -11.79 18.53 7.62
N ASN A 42 -10.83 19.47 7.66
CA ASN A 42 -10.61 20.47 6.62
C ASN A 42 -9.15 20.37 6.10
N PRO A 43 -8.83 19.35 5.27
CA PRO A 43 -7.47 19.09 4.87
C PRO A 43 -7.01 20.06 3.76
N VAL A 44 -5.72 20.39 3.73
CA VAL A 44 -5.12 21.20 2.65
C VAL A 44 -5.40 20.58 1.27
N TYR A 45 -5.31 19.25 1.17
CA TYR A 45 -5.62 18.52 -0.05
C TYR A 45 -7.01 17.87 0.03
N PRO A 46 -7.99 18.34 -0.76
CA PRO A 46 -9.34 17.77 -0.74
C PRO A 46 -9.36 16.31 -1.22
N PRO A 47 -10.45 15.56 -0.94
CA PRO A 47 -10.56 14.13 -1.25
C PRO A 47 -10.24 13.74 -2.70
N ARG A 48 -10.53 14.63 -3.67
CA ARG A 48 -10.17 14.42 -5.08
C ARG A 48 -8.65 14.36 -5.29
N LEU A 49 -7.90 15.27 -4.66
CA LEU A 49 -6.44 15.28 -4.73
C LEU A 49 -5.83 14.14 -3.90
N PHE A 50 -6.43 13.81 -2.75
CA PHE A 50 -6.07 12.61 -1.98
C PHE A 50 -6.15 11.37 -2.88
N ARG A 51 -7.28 11.16 -3.56
CA ARG A 51 -7.47 10.00 -4.44
C ARG A 51 -6.46 9.95 -5.59
N ARG A 52 -6.09 11.10 -6.15
CA ARG A 52 -5.03 11.19 -7.18
C ARG A 52 -3.65 10.79 -6.63
N ARG A 53 -3.32 11.24 -5.42
CA ARG A 53 -1.99 11.04 -4.78
C ARG A 53 -1.81 9.68 -4.10
N PHE A 54 -2.89 9.09 -3.57
CA PHE A 54 -2.83 7.80 -2.90
C PHE A 54 -3.39 6.66 -3.77
N ARG A 55 -3.95 6.98 -4.95
CA ARG A 55 -4.62 6.03 -5.86
C ARG A 55 -5.76 5.25 -5.22
N MET A 56 -6.29 5.73 -4.10
CA MET A 56 -7.40 5.12 -3.35
C MET A 56 -8.26 6.18 -2.67
N SER A 57 -9.47 5.81 -2.25
CA SER A 57 -10.31 6.71 -1.44
C SER A 57 -9.75 6.86 -0.02
N LEU A 58 -10.07 7.98 0.63
CA LEU A 58 -9.70 8.23 2.03
C LEU A 58 -10.29 7.16 2.97
N GLY A 59 -11.52 6.73 2.71
CA GLY A 59 -12.17 5.66 3.49
C GLY A 59 -11.45 4.32 3.36
N LEU A 60 -10.98 3.95 2.16
CA LEU A 60 -10.20 2.73 1.96
C LEU A 60 -8.85 2.82 2.69
N PHE A 61 -8.17 3.96 2.60
CA PHE A 61 -6.93 4.18 3.35
C PHE A 61 -7.14 3.99 4.85
N ARG A 62 -8.16 4.64 5.44
CA ARG A 62 -8.46 4.53 6.88
C ARG A 62 -8.75 3.09 7.30
N ARG A 63 -9.47 2.33 6.47
CA ARG A 63 -9.73 0.89 6.71
C ARG A 63 -8.45 0.07 6.71
N ILE A 64 -7.58 0.29 5.73
CA ILE A 64 -6.27 -0.38 5.65
C ILE A 64 -5.41 -0.02 6.87
N ALA A 65 -5.37 1.26 7.23
CA ALA A 65 -4.59 1.74 8.37
C ALA A 65 -5.04 1.11 9.69
N ALA A 66 -6.34 1.11 9.97
CA ALA A 66 -6.90 0.50 11.16
C ALA A 66 -6.65 -1.02 11.22
N ALA A 67 -6.84 -1.73 10.10
CA ALA A 67 -6.59 -3.16 10.02
C ALA A 67 -5.12 -3.51 10.33
N ILE A 68 -4.19 -2.78 9.70
CA ILE A 68 -2.75 -3.03 9.86
C ILE A 68 -2.27 -2.64 11.26
N GLU A 69 -2.73 -1.53 11.82
CA GLU A 69 -2.38 -1.11 13.18
C GLU A 69 -2.85 -2.11 14.24
N ASN A 70 -4.02 -2.72 14.04
CA ASN A 70 -4.53 -3.77 14.91
C ASN A 70 -3.75 -5.07 14.76
N HIS A 71 -3.38 -5.44 13.53
CA HIS A 71 -2.70 -6.70 13.19
C HIS A 71 -1.22 -6.72 13.58
N ASP A 72 -0.48 -5.63 13.33
CA ASP A 72 0.95 -5.55 13.58
C ASP A 72 1.30 -4.41 14.55
N GLY A 73 1.77 -4.80 15.74
CA GLY A 73 2.17 -3.88 16.82
C GLY A 73 3.34 -2.95 16.50
N TYR A 74 4.02 -3.13 15.36
CA TYR A 74 4.97 -2.15 14.81
C TYR A 74 4.30 -0.82 14.45
N PHE A 75 3.07 -0.87 13.92
CA PHE A 75 2.39 0.33 13.43
C PHE A 75 1.82 1.18 14.54
N ARG A 76 1.43 0.57 15.67
CA ARG A 76 0.94 1.28 16.86
C ARG A 76 1.94 2.36 17.27
N GLN A 77 1.46 3.58 17.44
CA GLN A 77 2.28 4.69 17.92
C GLN A 77 2.65 4.44 19.38
N LYS A 78 3.94 4.54 19.70
CA LYS A 78 4.49 4.31 21.05
C LYS A 78 5.34 5.50 21.45
N ARG A 79 5.45 5.75 22.75
CA ARG A 79 6.44 6.70 23.28
C ARG A 79 7.83 6.06 23.28
N ASN A 80 8.85 6.85 22.97
CA ASN A 80 10.25 6.45 23.12
C ASN A 80 10.66 6.47 24.61
N ALA A 81 11.91 6.10 24.90
CA ALA A 81 12.43 6.11 26.27
C ALA A 81 12.50 7.52 26.90
N ALA A 82 12.55 8.58 26.08
CA ALA A 82 12.49 9.97 26.51
C ALA A 82 11.05 10.50 26.67
N GLY A 83 10.03 9.66 26.42
CA GLY A 83 8.63 10.02 26.50
C GLY A 83 8.03 10.64 25.24
N ASP A 84 8.79 10.90 24.18
CA ASP A 84 8.26 11.48 22.94
C ASP A 84 7.42 10.48 22.16
N LEU A 85 6.31 10.95 21.56
CA LEU A 85 5.54 10.13 20.63
C LEU A 85 6.36 9.80 19.38
N GLY A 86 6.42 8.51 19.05
CA GLY A 86 7.01 8.03 17.81
C GLY A 86 6.13 8.32 16.58
N LEU A 87 6.54 7.78 15.43
CA LEU A 87 5.82 7.95 14.16
C LEU A 87 4.44 7.27 14.20
N SER A 88 3.45 7.98 13.66
CA SER A 88 2.07 7.49 13.56
C SER A 88 1.93 6.33 12.54
N PRO A 89 0.90 5.49 12.69
CA PRO A 89 0.55 4.47 11.69
C PRO A 89 0.38 5.08 10.29
N TYR A 90 -0.25 6.26 10.23
CA TYR A 90 -0.54 6.99 9.00
C TYR A 90 0.74 7.38 8.25
N GLN A 91 1.77 7.87 8.96
CA GLN A 91 3.07 8.19 8.35
C GLN A 91 3.77 6.92 7.83
N LYS A 92 3.85 5.86 8.65
CA LYS A 92 4.52 4.60 8.28
C LYS A 92 3.87 3.93 7.06
N ILE A 93 2.54 3.87 7.05
CA ILE A 93 1.75 3.29 5.95
C ILE A 93 1.88 4.14 4.70
N THR A 94 1.88 5.47 4.83
CA THR A 94 2.06 6.37 3.69
C THR A 94 3.44 6.23 3.06
N ALA A 95 4.49 6.08 3.89
CA ALA A 95 5.84 5.84 3.39
C ALA A 95 5.87 4.55 2.54
N ALA A 96 5.35 3.45 3.08
CA ALA A 96 5.28 2.17 2.39
C ALA A 96 4.47 2.26 1.09
N LEU A 97 3.28 2.88 1.13
CA LEU A 97 2.44 3.06 -0.05
C LEU A 97 3.13 3.89 -1.12
N ARG A 98 3.77 5.01 -0.77
CA ARG A 98 4.45 5.86 -1.75
C ARG A 98 5.60 5.13 -2.44
N MET A 99 6.37 4.32 -1.70
CA MET A 99 7.40 3.47 -2.31
C MET A 99 6.79 2.48 -3.32
N ILE A 100 5.70 1.79 -2.95
CA ILE A 100 5.07 0.79 -3.82
C ILE A 100 4.39 1.43 -5.03
N THR A 101 3.68 2.55 -4.86
CA THR A 101 2.85 3.14 -5.92
C THR A 101 3.64 3.99 -6.90
N TYR A 102 4.73 4.61 -6.44
CA TYR A 102 5.51 5.53 -7.26
C TYR A 102 6.94 5.06 -7.54
N GLY A 103 7.40 3.96 -6.94
CA GLY A 103 8.77 3.48 -7.09
C GLY A 103 9.82 4.45 -6.54
N VAL A 104 9.41 5.32 -5.61
CA VAL A 104 10.26 6.37 -5.05
C VAL A 104 11.24 5.76 -4.04
N PRO A 105 12.53 6.14 -4.07
CA PRO A 105 13.52 5.63 -3.12
C PRO A 105 13.24 6.16 -1.70
N ALA A 106 13.73 5.43 -0.70
CA ALA A 106 13.39 5.71 0.71
C ALA A 106 14.01 7.02 1.23
N ASP A 107 15.16 7.42 0.72
CA ASP A 107 15.85 8.66 1.05
C ASP A 107 15.03 9.90 0.64
N PHE A 108 14.39 9.87 -0.53
CA PHE A 108 13.52 10.95 -1.00
C PHE A 108 12.30 11.20 -0.08
N LEU A 109 11.82 10.15 0.59
CA LEU A 109 10.67 10.25 1.48
C LEU A 109 11.03 10.77 2.88
N ASP A 110 12.32 10.86 3.21
CA ASP A 110 12.79 11.37 4.51
C ASP A 110 12.31 12.82 4.73
N ASP A 111 12.51 13.68 3.72
CA ASP A 111 12.12 15.09 3.73
C ASP A 111 10.61 15.31 3.89
N CYS A 112 9.82 14.45 3.25
CA CYS A 112 8.36 14.58 3.22
C CYS A 112 7.70 14.15 4.54
N LEU A 113 8.20 13.07 5.15
CA LEU A 113 7.53 12.38 6.25
C LEU A 113 8.25 12.53 7.60
N ALA A 114 9.35 13.29 7.64
CA ALA A 114 10.19 13.44 8.82
C ALA A 114 10.67 12.08 9.36
N MET A 115 11.07 11.18 8.44
CA MET A 115 11.28 9.77 8.74
C MET A 115 12.58 9.27 8.13
N ALA A 116 13.48 8.72 8.96
CA ALA A 116 14.75 8.19 8.46
C ALA A 116 14.53 7.06 7.43
N GLU A 117 15.39 7.02 6.41
CA GLU A 117 15.38 6.01 5.34
C GLU A 117 15.23 4.57 5.87
N SER A 118 16.03 4.20 6.87
CA SER A 118 15.96 2.86 7.49
C SER A 118 14.58 2.54 8.09
N THR A 119 13.89 3.54 8.65
CA THR A 119 12.53 3.39 9.19
C THR A 119 11.48 3.27 8.09
N ILE A 120 11.70 3.95 6.95
CA ILE A 120 10.85 3.84 5.76
C ILE A 120 10.94 2.43 5.17
N ILE A 121 12.16 1.91 4.99
CA ILE A 121 12.40 0.54 4.50
C ILE A 121 11.80 -0.49 5.46
N GLU A 122 11.96 -0.30 6.76
CA GLU A 122 11.35 -1.19 7.77
C GLU A 122 9.82 -1.13 7.73
N SER A 123 9.24 0.06 7.62
CA SER A 123 7.80 0.26 7.48
C SER A 123 7.25 -0.45 6.25
N LEU A 124 7.96 -0.39 5.12
CA LEU A 124 7.60 -1.11 3.91
C LEU A 124 7.54 -2.64 4.15
N ARG A 125 8.55 -3.22 4.80
CA ARG A 125 8.58 -4.67 5.09
C ARG A 125 7.42 -5.10 5.98
N HIS A 126 7.19 -4.38 7.08
CA HIS A 126 6.07 -4.64 7.98
C HIS A 126 4.73 -4.46 7.26
N PHE A 127 4.59 -3.43 6.43
CA PHE A 127 3.37 -3.15 5.68
C PHE A 127 3.02 -4.28 4.72
N VAL A 128 3.97 -4.69 3.87
CA VAL A 128 3.74 -5.76 2.89
C VAL A 128 3.37 -7.07 3.59
N LYS A 129 4.09 -7.42 4.66
CA LYS A 129 3.78 -8.61 5.46
C LYS A 129 2.38 -8.54 6.08
N ALA A 130 2.03 -7.44 6.71
CA ALA A 130 0.72 -7.24 7.32
C ALA A 130 -0.41 -7.29 6.29
N VAL A 131 -0.22 -6.65 5.12
CA VAL A 131 -1.20 -6.69 4.03
C VAL A 131 -1.43 -8.11 3.53
N ILE A 132 -0.35 -8.86 3.26
CA ILE A 132 -0.47 -10.25 2.80
C ILE A 132 -1.16 -11.11 3.85
N GLN A 133 -0.81 -10.98 5.12
CA GLN A 133 -1.39 -11.79 6.18
C GLN A 133 -2.86 -11.47 6.45
N PHE A 134 -3.22 -10.19 6.47
CA PHE A 134 -4.57 -9.75 6.80
C PHE A 134 -5.52 -9.81 5.61
N PHE A 135 -5.10 -9.30 4.44
CA PHE A 135 -5.94 -9.20 3.25
C PHE A 135 -5.73 -10.36 2.27
N GLY A 136 -4.63 -11.10 2.36
CA GLY A 136 -4.32 -12.20 1.43
C GLY A 136 -5.41 -13.27 1.34
N PRO A 137 -5.99 -13.76 2.45
CA PRO A 137 -7.05 -14.76 2.39
C PRO A 137 -8.30 -14.30 1.62
N GLU A 138 -8.60 -13.00 1.62
CA GLU A 138 -9.76 -12.44 0.93
C GLU A 138 -9.43 -12.05 -0.53
N TYR A 139 -8.28 -11.42 -0.77
CA TYR A 139 -7.97 -10.74 -2.03
C TYR A 139 -6.90 -11.43 -2.89
N LEU A 140 -6.08 -12.33 -2.33
CA LEU A 140 -5.05 -13.08 -3.07
C LEU A 140 -5.43 -14.54 -3.34
N ARG A 141 -6.68 -14.93 -3.02
CA ARG A 141 -7.23 -16.24 -3.37
C ARG A 141 -7.84 -16.25 -4.77
N ALA A 142 -8.04 -17.45 -5.32
CA ALA A 142 -8.87 -17.61 -6.50
C ALA A 142 -10.32 -17.13 -6.23
N PRO A 143 -10.99 -16.49 -7.22
CA PRO A 143 -12.41 -16.13 -7.10
C PRO A 143 -13.26 -17.38 -6.86
N ASN A 144 -14.22 -17.30 -5.95
CA ASN A 144 -15.23 -18.34 -5.78
C ASN A 144 -16.46 -18.04 -6.64
N GLU A 145 -17.48 -18.90 -6.60
CA GLU A 145 -18.71 -18.72 -7.37
C GLU A 145 -19.41 -17.39 -7.05
N HIS A 146 -19.46 -17.00 -5.76
CA HIS A 146 -20.07 -15.73 -5.35
C HIS A 146 -19.30 -14.52 -5.90
N ASP A 147 -17.96 -14.54 -5.88
CA ASP A 147 -17.16 -13.49 -6.51
C ASP A 147 -17.39 -13.42 -8.00
N THR A 148 -17.47 -14.58 -8.66
CA THR A 148 -17.70 -14.70 -10.11
C THR A 148 -19.04 -14.06 -10.48
N VAL A 149 -20.12 -14.42 -9.77
CA VAL A 149 -21.46 -13.84 -9.97
C VAL A 149 -21.44 -12.33 -9.74
N ARG A 150 -20.82 -11.88 -8.64
CA ARG A 150 -20.72 -10.45 -8.30
C ARG A 150 -19.96 -9.67 -9.37
N LEU A 151 -18.79 -10.17 -9.80
CA LEU A 151 -17.95 -9.53 -10.81
C LEU A 151 -18.65 -9.48 -12.17
N LEU A 152 -19.32 -10.56 -12.59
CA LEU A 152 -20.11 -10.59 -13.82
C LEU A 152 -21.26 -9.58 -13.79
N ALA A 153 -21.98 -9.47 -12.67
CA ALA A 153 -23.07 -8.51 -12.53
C ALA A 153 -22.55 -7.06 -12.61
N MET A 154 -21.45 -6.76 -11.92
CA MET A 154 -20.79 -5.45 -11.97
C MET A 154 -20.32 -5.10 -13.38
N ASN A 155 -19.71 -6.05 -14.09
CA ASN A 155 -19.22 -5.84 -15.44
C ASN A 155 -20.35 -5.72 -16.47
N LYS A 156 -21.41 -6.52 -16.33
CA LYS A 156 -22.64 -6.37 -17.13
C LYS A 156 -23.25 -4.97 -16.97
N ALA A 157 -23.33 -4.45 -15.74
CA ALA A 157 -23.84 -3.09 -15.48
C ALA A 157 -22.95 -1.99 -16.10
N ARG A 158 -21.67 -2.28 -16.35
CA ARG A 158 -20.72 -1.40 -17.05
C ARG A 158 -20.73 -1.59 -18.58
N GLY A 159 -21.54 -2.51 -19.12
CA GLY A 159 -21.60 -2.82 -20.55
C GLY A 159 -20.74 -4.00 -21.01
N PHE A 160 -20.02 -4.67 -20.10
CA PHE A 160 -19.11 -5.78 -20.38
C PHE A 160 -19.70 -7.12 -19.96
N SER A 161 -20.79 -7.53 -20.62
CA SER A 161 -21.47 -8.78 -20.33
C SER A 161 -20.55 -10.00 -20.55
N GLY A 162 -20.45 -10.87 -19.55
CA GLY A 162 -19.61 -12.08 -19.63
C GLY A 162 -18.11 -11.85 -19.35
N MET A 163 -17.69 -10.64 -18.98
CA MET A 163 -16.30 -10.34 -18.62
C MET A 163 -16.05 -10.57 -17.13
N LEU A 164 -15.02 -11.35 -16.78
CA LEU A 164 -14.63 -11.63 -15.38
C LEU A 164 -13.43 -10.79 -14.90
N GLY A 165 -12.76 -10.07 -15.79
CA GLY A 165 -11.51 -9.35 -15.52
C GLY A 165 -11.63 -7.83 -15.65
N SER A 166 -10.50 -7.15 -15.42
CA SER A 166 -10.30 -5.75 -15.81
C SER A 166 -9.90 -5.69 -17.29
N ILE A 167 -10.24 -4.59 -17.97
CA ILE A 167 -9.87 -4.33 -19.37
C ILE A 167 -8.34 -4.24 -19.53
N ASP A 168 -7.63 -3.84 -18.48
CA ASP A 168 -6.17 -3.62 -18.49
C ASP A 168 -5.34 -4.90 -18.29
N CYS A 169 -5.95 -6.07 -18.45
CA CYS A 169 -5.25 -7.34 -18.37
C CYS A 169 -5.00 -7.85 -19.80
N MET A 170 -3.88 -7.44 -20.39
CA MET A 170 -3.40 -7.83 -21.75
C MET A 170 -3.27 -9.37 -21.99
N HIS A 171 -3.72 -10.22 -21.06
CA HIS A 171 -3.47 -11.66 -21.05
C HIS A 171 -4.71 -12.52 -20.79
N TRP A 172 -5.93 -11.96 -20.73
CA TRP A 172 -7.15 -12.77 -20.57
C TRP A 172 -7.82 -13.07 -21.91
N ARG A 173 -8.10 -14.36 -22.17
CA ARG A 173 -8.95 -14.78 -23.30
C ARG A 173 -10.42 -14.56 -22.94
N TRP A 174 -11.01 -13.49 -23.48
CA TRP A 174 -12.45 -13.23 -23.33
C TRP A 174 -13.26 -14.16 -24.24
N LYS A 175 -13.63 -15.34 -23.71
CA LYS A 175 -14.38 -16.39 -24.44
C LYS A 175 -15.72 -15.90 -25.03
N ASN A 176 -16.30 -14.84 -24.47
CA ASN A 176 -17.59 -14.26 -24.88
C ASN A 176 -17.47 -12.79 -25.35
N CYS A 177 -16.32 -12.40 -25.91
CA CYS A 177 -16.13 -11.07 -26.49
C CYS A 177 -17.13 -10.84 -27.63
N PRO A 178 -18.01 -9.82 -27.58
CA PRO A 178 -18.85 -9.47 -28.72
C PRO A 178 -17.97 -9.16 -29.93
N THR A 179 -18.38 -9.64 -31.10
CA THR A 179 -17.60 -9.56 -32.35
C THR A 179 -17.09 -8.14 -32.66
N VAL A 180 -17.88 -7.11 -32.32
CA VAL A 180 -17.55 -5.70 -32.50
C VAL A 180 -16.29 -5.26 -31.73
N TRP A 181 -16.00 -5.89 -30.59
CA TRP A 181 -14.87 -5.55 -29.70
C TRP A 181 -13.68 -6.50 -29.85
N HIS A 182 -13.83 -7.59 -30.61
CA HIS A 182 -12.83 -8.66 -30.70
C HIS A 182 -11.49 -8.16 -31.25
N GLY A 183 -11.51 -7.25 -32.25
CA GLY A 183 -10.29 -6.74 -32.88
C GLY A 183 -9.48 -5.76 -32.01
N GLN A 184 -10.09 -5.14 -30.99
CA GLN A 184 -9.40 -4.15 -30.14
C GLN A 184 -8.52 -4.79 -29.05
N PHE A 185 -8.74 -6.07 -28.72
CA PHE A 185 -8.06 -6.77 -27.62
C PHE A 185 -7.28 -8.02 -28.06
N THR A 186 -7.28 -8.34 -29.37
CA THR A 186 -6.38 -9.34 -29.96
C THR A 186 -5.16 -8.66 -30.56
N GLY A 187 -4.15 -8.37 -29.74
CA GLY A 187 -2.89 -7.75 -30.18
C GLY A 187 -1.68 -8.34 -29.47
N HIS A 188 -0.72 -8.82 -30.27
CA HIS A 188 0.59 -9.42 -29.94
C HIS A 188 0.56 -10.87 -29.42
N ALA A 189 0.52 -11.81 -30.38
CA ALA A 189 1.17 -13.10 -30.19
C ALA A 189 2.68 -12.87 -30.12
N TYR A 190 3.28 -13.08 -28.94
CA TYR A 190 4.73 -13.26 -28.87
C TYR A 190 5.05 -14.62 -29.51
N HIS A 191 5.76 -14.60 -30.63
CA HIS A 191 6.48 -15.79 -31.09
C HIS A 191 7.53 -16.13 -30.02
N HIS A 192 7.33 -17.22 -29.30
CA HIS A 192 8.40 -17.83 -28.52
C HIS A 192 9.35 -18.56 -29.48
N PRO A 193 10.69 -18.39 -29.36
CA PRO A 193 11.63 -19.33 -29.96
C PRO A 193 11.54 -20.70 -29.29
#